data_AF-A0A101JM59-F1
#
_entry.id   AF-A0A101JM59-F1
#
_cell.length_a   1.000
_cell.length_b   1.000
_cell.length_c   1.000
_cell.angle_alpha   90.00
_cell.angle_beta   90.00
_cell.angle_gamma   90.00
#
_symmetry.space_group_name_H-M   'P 1'
#
loop_
_entity.id
_entity.type
_entity.pdbx_description
1 polymer ?
#
loop_
_entity_poly.entity_id
_entity_poly.type
_entity_poly.pdbx_seq_one_letter_code
_entity_poly.pdbx_strand_id
1 'polypeptide(L)'
;MTDDLSPFHAFTREDGQQELVLFDGDMEDVEDVFDELDAESNGHGWESFAQWLIRAEMPGFTDTIWFSSEGGTFVAGSSDPAALRRLAERLHAAFHDRALLSRLLTEADLD
;
A
#
# COMPACT_ATOMS: atom_id res chain seq x y z
N MET A 1 -14.67 12.53 9.06
CA MET A 1 -13.60 12.85 8.09
C MET A 1 -13.36 11.60 7.30
N THR A 2 -14.11 11.42 6.22
CA THR A 2 -13.82 10.42 5.19
C THR A 2 -12.78 11.12 4.33
N ASP A 3 -11.52 10.90 4.68
CA ASP A 3 -10.41 11.34 3.85
C ASP A 3 -10.52 10.53 2.55
N ASP A 4 -10.55 11.22 1.41
CA ASP A 4 -10.66 10.56 0.12
C ASP A 4 -9.36 9.80 -0.15
N LEU A 5 -9.36 8.50 0.12
CA LEU A 5 -8.18 7.65 -0.03
C LEU A 5 -7.95 7.21 -1.47
N SER A 6 -8.71 7.72 -2.43
CA SER A 6 -8.60 7.38 -3.85
C SER A 6 -7.14 7.45 -4.30
N PRO A 7 -6.65 6.48 -5.09
CA PRO A 7 -7.39 5.35 -5.66
C PRO A 7 -7.60 4.14 -4.72
N PHE A 8 -7.17 4.20 -3.46
CA PHE A 8 -7.34 3.07 -2.55
C PHE A 8 -8.79 2.92 -2.07
N HIS A 9 -9.31 1.70 -2.17
CA HIS A 9 -10.66 1.35 -1.77
C HIS A 9 -10.66 0.62 -0.43
N ALA A 10 -11.46 1.12 0.52
CA ALA A 10 -11.64 0.49 1.82
C ALA A 10 -12.95 -0.32 1.87
N PHE A 11 -12.85 -1.57 2.29
CA PHE A 11 -13.98 -2.49 2.45
C PHE A 11 -14.06 -3.01 3.89
N THR A 12 -15.28 -3.32 4.33
CA THR A 12 -15.53 -4.00 5.61
C THR A 12 -16.08 -5.39 5.33
N ARG A 13 -15.38 -6.42 5.80
CA ARG A 13 -15.83 -7.82 5.73
C ARG A 13 -16.97 -8.07 6.72
N GLU A 14 -17.72 -9.15 6.51
CA GLU A 14 -18.80 -9.56 7.43
C GLU A 14 -18.31 -9.84 8.86
N ASP A 15 -17.05 -10.28 9.02
CA ASP A 15 -16.41 -10.52 10.33
C ASP A 15 -15.90 -9.22 11.00
N GLY A 16 -16.12 -8.06 10.39
CA GLY A 16 -15.72 -6.75 10.91
C GLY A 16 -14.29 -6.33 10.56
N GLN A 17 -13.49 -7.22 9.96
CA GLN A 17 -12.18 -6.88 9.42
C GLN A 17 -12.29 -5.83 8.31
N GLN A 18 -11.30 -4.96 8.23
CA GLN A 18 -11.18 -3.98 7.16
C GLN A 18 -10.16 -4.47 6.11
N GLU A 19 -10.41 -4.15 4.85
CA GLU A 19 -9.52 -4.41 3.72
C GLU A 19 -9.27 -3.11 2.95
N LEU A 20 -8.03 -2.92 2.50
CA LEU A 20 -7.57 -1.84 1.66
C LEU A 20 -7.11 -2.45 0.33
N VAL A 21 -7.64 -1.95 -0.78
CA VAL A 21 -7.44 -2.51 -2.11
C VAL A 21 -7.00 -1.44 -3.08
N LEU A 22 -6.05 -1.78 -3.95
CA LEU A 22 -5.66 -0.99 -5.13
C LEU A 22 -5.71 -1.93 -6.34
N PHE A 23 -6.26 -1.46 -7.47
CA PHE A 23 -6.42 -2.24 -8.69
C PHE A 23 -5.37 -1.89 -9.74
N ASP A 24 -5.08 -2.84 -10.63
CA ASP A 24 -4.10 -2.70 -11.71
C ASP A 24 -4.25 -1.39 -12.50
N GLY A 25 -5.47 -1.03 -12.90
CA GLY A 25 -5.72 0.20 -13.65
C GLY A 25 -5.30 1.48 -12.94
N ASP A 26 -5.29 1.50 -11.60
CA ASP A 26 -4.79 2.64 -10.82
C ASP A 26 -3.28 2.55 -10.59
N MET A 27 -2.70 1.35 -10.55
CA MET A 27 -1.24 1.17 -10.40
C MET A 27 -0.47 1.74 -11.60
N GLU A 28 -1.07 1.69 -12.80
CA GLU A 28 -0.51 2.23 -14.05
C GLU A 28 -0.14 3.72 -13.94
N ASP A 29 -0.82 4.51 -13.09
CA ASP A 29 -0.58 5.95 -12.96
C ASP A 29 0.82 6.30 -12.41
N VAL A 30 1.44 5.35 -11.69
CA VAL A 30 2.77 5.50 -11.08
C VAL A 30 3.75 4.39 -11.46
N GLU A 31 3.40 3.56 -12.46
CA GLU A 31 4.25 2.46 -12.96
C GLU A 31 5.65 2.95 -13.34
N ASP A 32 5.75 4.12 -13.98
CA ASP A 32 7.02 4.73 -14.37
C ASP A 32 7.99 4.91 -13.20
N VAL A 33 7.49 5.21 -12.00
CA VAL A 33 8.33 5.43 -10.81
C VAL A 33 8.94 4.12 -10.30
N PHE A 34 8.21 3.01 -10.44
CA PHE A 34 8.71 1.68 -10.11
C PHE A 34 9.71 1.20 -11.18
N ASP A 35 9.38 1.38 -12.46
CA ASP A 35 10.23 1.03 -13.60
C ASP A 35 11.60 1.75 -13.56
N GLU A 36 11.63 3.03 -13.15
CA GLU A 36 12.88 3.79 -12.98
C GLU A 36 13.85 3.16 -11.96
N LEU A 37 13.33 2.30 -11.08
CA LEU A 37 14.05 1.62 -10.02
C LEU A 37 14.18 0.10 -10.25
N ASP A 38 13.81 -0.40 -11.44
CA ASP A 38 13.77 -1.84 -11.77
C ASP A 38 12.83 -2.65 -10.85
N ALA A 39 11.82 -2.00 -10.25
CA ALA A 39 10.87 -2.63 -9.33
C ALA A 39 9.53 -2.94 -10.02
N GLU A 40 8.81 -3.96 -9.54
CA GLU A 40 7.47 -4.27 -10.05
C GLU A 40 6.41 -3.30 -9.47
N SER A 41 5.56 -2.72 -10.33
CA SER A 41 4.43 -1.85 -9.93
C SER A 41 3.13 -2.60 -9.65
N ASN A 42 3.15 -3.93 -9.77
CA ASN A 42 1.98 -4.80 -9.66
C ASN A 42 1.53 -5.00 -8.19
N GLY A 43 0.48 -5.78 -7.94
CA GLY A 43 -0.01 -5.99 -6.57
C GLY A 43 1.02 -6.61 -5.60
N HIS A 44 1.94 -7.45 -6.08
CA HIS A 44 3.04 -7.98 -5.25
C HIS A 44 4.13 -6.93 -4.98
N GLY A 45 4.37 -6.03 -5.92
CA GLY A 45 5.25 -4.87 -5.74
C GLY A 45 4.73 -3.92 -4.66
N TRP A 46 3.46 -3.55 -4.74
CA TRP A 46 2.78 -2.75 -3.71
C TRP A 46 2.73 -3.45 -2.36
N GLU A 47 2.57 -4.78 -2.33
CA GLU A 47 2.65 -5.57 -1.10
C GLU A 47 4.04 -5.47 -0.46
N SER A 48 5.09 -5.67 -1.25
CA SER A 48 6.48 -5.58 -0.79
C SER A 48 6.80 -4.19 -0.25
N PHE A 49 6.35 -3.15 -0.95
CA PHE A 49 6.44 -1.76 -0.52
C PHE A 49 5.70 -1.50 0.81
N ALA A 50 4.46 -1.98 0.93
CA ALA A 50 3.67 -1.83 2.15
C ALA A 50 4.28 -2.57 3.34
N GLN A 51 4.79 -3.79 3.14
CA GLN A 51 5.50 -4.54 4.19
C GLN A 51 6.72 -3.78 4.69
N TRP A 52 7.51 -3.18 3.79
CA TRP A 52 8.63 -2.35 4.17
C TRP A 52 8.18 -1.10 4.95
N LEU A 53 7.18 -0.38 4.47
CA LEU A 53 6.63 0.81 5.15
C LEU A 53 6.20 0.50 6.58
N ILE A 54 5.52 -0.63 6.79
CA ILE A 54 5.09 -1.04 8.13
C ILE A 54 6.30 -1.24 9.05
N ARG A 55 7.34 -1.93 8.58
CA ARG A 55 8.54 -2.19 9.37
C ARG A 55 9.34 -0.91 9.66
N ALA A 56 9.41 -0.01 8.68
CA ALA A 56 10.22 1.20 8.75
C ALA A 56 9.57 2.31 9.60
N GLU A 57 8.27 2.57 9.40
CA GLU A 57 7.60 3.74 9.97
C GLU A 57 6.56 3.38 11.05
N MET A 58 6.15 2.11 11.12
CA MET A 58 4.99 1.66 11.89
C MET A 58 5.23 0.33 12.63
N PRO A 59 6.38 0.13 13.32
CA PRO A 59 6.78 -1.18 13.82
C PRO A 59 5.77 -1.81 14.81
N GLY A 60 4.96 -0.99 15.49
CA GLY A 60 3.90 -1.45 16.39
C GLY A 60 2.70 -2.12 15.72
N PHE A 61 2.61 -2.09 14.39
CA PHE A 61 1.49 -2.65 13.61
C PHE A 61 1.90 -3.85 12.73
N THR A 62 3.16 -4.28 12.79
CA THR A 62 3.72 -5.34 11.93
C THR A 62 2.90 -6.64 11.95
N ASP A 63 2.45 -7.06 13.13
CA ASP A 63 1.68 -8.31 13.28
C ASP A 63 0.16 -8.11 13.16
N THR A 64 -0.30 -6.90 12.83
CA THR A 64 -1.73 -6.56 12.81
C THR A 64 -2.31 -6.51 11.40
N ILE A 65 -1.44 -6.29 10.41
CA ILE A 65 -1.82 -6.19 8.99
C ILE A 65 -1.42 -7.49 8.29
N TRP A 66 -2.39 -8.11 7.62
CA TRP A 66 -2.18 -9.24 6.73
C TRP A 66 -2.29 -8.79 5.28
N PHE A 67 -1.72 -9.57 4.37
CA PHE A 67 -1.77 -9.29 2.93
C PHE A 67 -2.26 -10.51 2.15
N SER A 68 -2.87 -10.25 1.00
CA SER A 68 -3.36 -11.28 0.07
C SER A 68 -3.33 -10.76 -1.38
N SER A 69 -2.25 -10.05 -1.72
CA SER A 69 -2.14 -9.40 -3.04
C SER A 69 -1.90 -10.44 -4.14
N GLU A 70 -2.41 -10.14 -5.31
CA GLU A 70 -2.16 -10.87 -6.57
C GLU A 70 -1.61 -9.88 -7.60
N GLY A 71 -1.04 -10.35 -8.72
CA GLY A 71 -0.43 -9.46 -9.72
C GLY A 71 -1.32 -8.27 -10.14
N GLY A 72 -2.62 -8.46 -10.31
CA GLY A 72 -3.54 -7.38 -10.68
C GLY A 72 -4.20 -6.63 -9.52
N THR A 73 -3.90 -6.97 -8.26
CA THR A 73 -4.61 -6.39 -7.11
C THR A 73 -3.75 -6.41 -5.85
N PHE A 74 -3.51 -5.24 -5.27
CA PHE A 74 -2.92 -5.12 -3.95
C PHE A 74 -4.03 -5.26 -2.90
N VAL A 75 -3.81 -6.08 -1.88
CA VAL A 75 -4.76 -6.27 -0.77
C VAL A 75 -4.01 -6.30 0.56
N ALA A 76 -4.36 -5.36 1.44
CA ALA A 76 -3.97 -5.38 2.85
C ALA A 76 -5.21 -5.39 3.74
N GLY A 77 -5.19 -6.12 4.85
CA GLY A 77 -6.32 -6.17 5.77
C GLY A 77 -5.90 -6.20 7.23
N SER A 78 -6.83 -5.85 8.12
CA SER A 78 -6.57 -5.78 9.56
C SER A 78 -7.87 -5.84 10.36
N SER A 79 -7.80 -6.42 11.56
CA SER A 79 -8.85 -6.31 12.58
C SER A 79 -8.70 -5.04 13.44
N ASP A 80 -7.58 -4.32 13.33
CA ASP A 80 -7.36 -3.00 13.91
C ASP A 80 -7.54 -1.91 12.83
N PRO A 81 -8.65 -1.14 12.88
CA PRO A 81 -8.92 -0.07 11.92
C PRO A 81 -7.86 1.05 11.96
N ALA A 82 -7.20 1.28 13.10
CA ALA A 82 -6.19 2.33 13.21
C ALA A 82 -4.91 1.94 12.46
N ALA A 83 -4.53 0.67 12.52
CA ALA A 83 -3.40 0.14 11.78
C ALA A 83 -3.61 0.29 10.26
N LEU A 84 -4.76 -0.18 9.75
CA LEU A 84 -5.06 -0.12 8.33
C LEU A 84 -5.22 1.30 7.81
N ARG A 85 -5.88 2.17 8.59
CA ARG A 85 -6.02 3.58 8.24
C ARG A 85 -4.66 4.27 8.09
N ARG A 86 -3.75 4.04 9.03
CA ARG A 86 -2.43 4.67 8.99
C ARG A 86 -1.58 4.17 7.82
N LEU A 87 -1.69 2.88 7.46
CA LEU A 87 -1.10 2.36 6.23
C LEU A 87 -1.73 3.03 5.00
N ALA A 88 -3.06 3.13 4.95
CA ALA A 88 -3.77 3.72 3.83
C ALA A 88 -3.40 5.20 3.61
N GLU A 89 -3.37 6.01 4.67
CA GLU A 89 -2.94 7.41 4.61
C GLU A 89 -1.50 7.51 4.09
N ARG A 90 -0.63 6.57 4.45
CA ARG A 90 0.76 6.58 4.01
C ARG A 90 0.94 6.18 2.55
N LEU A 91 0.25 5.13 2.12
CA LEU A 91 0.23 4.67 0.73
C LEU A 91 -0.40 5.72 -0.19
N HIS A 92 -1.51 6.33 0.24
CA HIS A 92 -2.15 7.44 -0.47
C HIS A 92 -1.18 8.62 -0.65
N ALA A 93 -0.50 9.04 0.41
CA ALA A 93 0.48 10.12 0.32
C ALA A 93 1.64 9.78 -0.64
N ALA A 94 2.13 8.54 -0.64
CA ALA A 94 3.17 8.10 -1.57
C ALA A 94 2.64 8.11 -3.02
N PHE A 95 1.47 7.51 -3.27
CA PHE A 95 0.86 7.45 -4.60
C PHE A 95 0.69 8.83 -5.26
N HIS A 96 0.25 9.84 -4.49
CA HIS A 96 -0.01 11.18 -5.03
C HIS A 96 1.22 12.09 -5.10
N ASP A 97 2.36 11.68 -4.54
CA ASP A 97 3.60 12.43 -4.56
C ASP A 97 4.72 11.55 -5.14
N ARG A 98 4.92 11.65 -6.46
CA ARG A 98 5.96 10.91 -7.19
C ARG A 98 7.35 11.04 -6.55
N ALA A 99 7.71 12.22 -6.02
CA ALA A 99 9.01 12.42 -5.40
C ALA A 99 9.11 11.68 -4.06
N LEU A 100 8.03 11.66 -3.30
CA LEU A 100 7.93 10.86 -2.09
C LEU A 100 7.95 9.37 -2.39
N LEU A 101 7.19 8.90 -3.38
CA LEU A 101 7.17 7.50 -3.81
C LEU A 101 8.57 7.03 -4.21
N SER A 102 9.21 7.74 -5.14
CA SER A 102 10.57 7.43 -5.60
C SER A 102 11.56 7.37 -4.44
N ARG A 103 11.50 8.33 -3.51
CA ARG A 103 12.35 8.36 -2.31
C ARG A 103 12.13 7.12 -1.44
N LEU A 104 10.89 6.77 -1.17
CA LEU A 104 10.55 5.63 -0.30
C LEU A 104 10.89 4.29 -0.95
N LEU A 105 10.65 4.14 -2.25
CA LEU A 105 11.05 2.93 -3.00
C LEU A 105 12.58 2.77 -3.01
N THR A 106 13.32 3.87 -3.19
CA THR A 106 14.79 3.85 -3.10
C THR A 106 15.26 3.48 -1.69
N GLU A 107 14.60 3.97 -0.64
CA GLU A 107 14.91 3.59 0.75
C GLU A 107 14.53 2.14 1.07
N ALA A 108 13.55 1.59 0.36
CA ALA A 108 13.11 0.21 0.50
C ALA A 108 14.07 -0.80 -0.14
N ASP A 109 14.89 -0.38 -1.11
CA ASP A 109 15.78 -1.24 -1.88
C ASP A 109 15.00 -2.45 -2.43
N LEU A 110 13.87 -2.16 -3.09
CA LEU A 110 13.05 -3.21 -3.71
C LEU A 110 13.87 -3.83 -4.85
N ASP A 111 14.07 -5.15 -4.78
CA ASP A 111 14.79 -5.99 -5.77
C ASP A 111 13.84 -6.48 -6.87
#